data_AF-A0A2U1JTH4-F1
#
_entry.id   AF-A0A2U1JTH4-F1
#
_cell.length_a   1.000
_cell.length_b   1.000
_cell.length_c   1.000
_cell.angle_alpha   90.00
_cell.angle_beta   90.00
_cell.angle_gamma   90.00
#
_symmetry.space_group_name_H-M   'P 1'
#
loop_
_entity.id
_entity.type
_entity.pdbx_description
1 polymer ?
#
loop_
_entity_poly.entity_id
_entity_poly.type
_entity_poly.pdbx_seq_one_letter_code
_entity_poly.pdbx_strand_id
1 'polypeptide(L)'
;MREYLIYCEDCKEYTILGKYIKKKKQYQGEYSLLYNDHIENDEILHRFIINHLGHPLKAVSSESKEYVEILRAGAHFMEDDIENLVAESIKEKQYEARDVAMERELGQLNFNILLKLFEEEANSLAKIATATSAESQFLLGKEEGIKKAMDILKDLMERTNALYS
;
A
#
# COMPACT_ATOMS: atom_id res chain seq x y z
N MET A 1 9.48 21.91 11.42
CA MET A 1 8.77 21.62 10.16
C MET A 1 7.76 22.72 9.98
N ARG A 2 7.56 23.28 8.77
CA ARG A 2 6.57 24.34 8.57
C ARG A 2 5.21 23.70 8.36
N GLU A 3 4.29 24.01 9.26
CA GLU A 3 2.88 23.64 9.15
C GLU A 3 2.13 24.83 8.59
N TYR A 4 1.03 24.54 7.91
CA TYR A 4 0.16 25.54 7.35
C TYR A 4 -1.25 25.26 7.82
N LEU A 5 -2.07 26.29 7.92
CA LEU A 5 -3.52 26.12 7.94
C LEU A 5 -4.09 26.78 6.69
N ILE A 6 -5.20 26.26 6.20
CA ILE A 6 -6.06 26.98 5.27
C ILE A 6 -7.22 27.55 6.07
N TYR A 7 -7.47 28.83 5.89
CA TYR A 7 -8.54 29.56 6.56
C TYR A 7 -9.50 30.15 5.53
N CYS A 8 -10.79 30.06 5.82
CA CYS A 8 -11.84 30.78 5.11
C CYS A 8 -12.28 31.99 5.94
N GLU A 9 -12.11 33.19 5.39
CA GLU A 9 -12.46 34.43 6.10
C GLU A 9 -13.98 34.59 6.27
N ASP A 10 -14.77 34.13 5.29
CA ASP A 10 -16.23 34.28 5.28
C ASP A 10 -16.91 33.34 6.29
N CYS A 11 -16.49 32.07 6.32
CA CYS A 11 -17.02 31.06 7.23
C CYS A 11 -16.36 31.08 8.61
N LYS A 12 -15.19 31.72 8.72
CA LYS A 12 -14.32 31.69 9.91
C LYS A 12 -13.92 30.26 10.31
N GLU A 13 -13.73 29.41 9.33
CA GLU A 13 -13.33 28.01 9.52
C GLU A 13 -11.90 27.79 9.04
N TYR A 14 -11.17 26.88 9.69
CA TYR A 14 -9.84 26.46 9.26
C TYR A 14 -9.68 24.94 9.22
N THR A 15 -8.72 24.48 8.41
CA THR A 15 -8.15 23.13 8.47
C THR A 15 -6.62 23.22 8.43
N ILE A 16 -5.95 22.32 9.14
CA ILE A 16 -4.50 22.23 9.24
C ILE A 16 -3.98 21.31 8.14
N LEU A 17 -2.95 21.80 7.47
CA LEU A 17 -2.14 21.04 6.54
C LEU A 17 -0.86 20.59 7.24
N GLY A 18 -0.72 19.28 7.37
CA GLY A 18 0.51 18.66 7.82
C GLY A 18 1.60 18.71 6.74
N LYS A 19 2.51 17.73 6.79
CA LYS A 19 3.64 17.66 5.85
C LYS A 19 3.19 17.38 4.42
N TYR A 20 3.81 18.04 3.45
CA TYR A 20 3.73 17.57 2.07
C TYR A 20 4.55 16.29 1.85
N ILE A 21 3.87 15.20 1.47
CA ILE A 21 4.47 13.89 1.20
C ILE A 21 4.80 13.79 -0.30
N LYS A 22 6.05 14.10 -0.66
CA LYS A 22 6.51 14.09 -2.07
C LYS A 22 6.22 12.79 -2.82
N LYS A 23 6.32 11.63 -2.16
CA LYS A 23 6.08 10.31 -2.78
C LYS A 23 4.63 10.12 -3.20
N LYS A 24 3.68 10.58 -2.37
CA LYS A 24 2.24 10.46 -2.61
C LYS A 24 1.64 11.67 -3.33
N LYS A 25 2.43 12.74 -3.54
CA LYS A 25 2.01 14.04 -4.11
C LYS A 25 0.80 14.67 -3.40
N GLN A 26 0.71 14.46 -2.09
CA GLN A 26 -0.41 14.95 -1.26
C GLN A 26 0.10 15.54 0.06
N TYR A 27 -0.72 16.37 0.70
CA TYR A 27 -0.49 16.81 2.06
C TYR A 27 -0.98 15.75 3.05
N GLN A 28 -0.28 15.64 4.17
CA GLN A 28 -0.76 14.94 5.34
C GLN A 28 -1.92 15.75 5.92
N GLY A 29 -3.02 15.06 6.23
CA GLY A 29 -4.21 15.67 6.80
C GLY A 29 -4.05 15.97 8.29
N GLU A 30 -5.20 16.14 8.94
CA GLU A 30 -5.33 16.47 10.36
C GLU A 30 -4.71 15.41 11.28
N TYR A 31 -4.36 15.83 12.49
CA TYR A 31 -3.82 14.97 13.53
C TYR A 31 -4.91 14.53 14.51
N SER A 32 -5.02 13.24 14.78
CA SER A 32 -5.86 12.73 15.87
C SER A 32 -5.03 12.54 17.14
N LEU A 33 -5.47 13.19 18.22
CA LEU A 33 -4.91 13.00 19.56
C LEU A 33 -5.21 11.61 20.11
N LEU A 34 -6.38 11.05 19.81
CA LEU A 34 -6.81 9.74 20.31
C LEU A 34 -5.92 8.60 19.79
N TYR A 35 -5.62 8.63 18.48
CA TYR A 35 -4.78 7.61 17.84
C TYR A 35 -3.30 7.98 17.80
N ASN A 36 -2.96 9.21 18.20
CA ASN A 36 -1.61 9.77 18.13
C ASN A 36 -1.00 9.65 16.72
N ASP A 37 -1.83 9.83 15.68
CA ASP A 37 -1.47 9.66 14.28
C ASP A 37 -2.18 10.71 13.40
N HIS A 38 -1.61 10.96 12.22
CA HIS A 38 -2.22 11.82 11.21
C HIS A 38 -3.06 11.02 10.22
N ILE A 39 -4.05 11.70 9.65
CA ILE A 39 -4.69 11.24 8.43
C ILE A 39 -3.65 11.22 7.30
N GLU A 40 -3.46 10.05 6.69
CA GLU A 40 -2.50 9.85 5.59
C GLU A 40 -3.08 10.16 4.21
N ASN A 41 -4.18 10.91 4.14
CA ASN A 41 -4.83 11.38 2.93
C ASN A 41 -5.16 12.88 3.05
N ASP A 42 -5.61 13.49 1.95
CA ASP A 42 -5.99 14.90 1.83
C ASP A 42 -7.52 15.08 1.81
N GLU A 43 -8.28 14.15 2.37
CA GLU A 43 -9.74 14.15 2.30
C GLU A 43 -10.37 15.36 2.97
N ILE A 44 -9.92 15.72 4.18
CA ILE A 44 -10.42 16.90 4.89
C ILE A 44 -10.12 18.16 4.10
N LEU A 45 -8.92 18.26 3.51
CA LEU A 45 -8.54 19.37 2.65
C LEU A 45 -9.47 19.47 1.43
N HIS A 46 -9.75 18.37 0.75
CA HIS A 46 -10.66 18.34 -0.38
C HIS A 46 -12.08 18.76 0.01
N ARG A 47 -12.61 18.20 1.11
CA ARG A 47 -13.93 18.56 1.65
C ARG A 47 -13.99 20.04 2.03
N PHE A 48 -12.92 20.57 2.63
CA PHE A 48 -12.80 21.98 2.98
C PHE A 48 -12.87 22.88 1.75
N ILE A 49 -12.10 22.58 0.70
CA ILE A 49 -12.09 23.37 -0.55
C ILE A 49 -13.46 23.34 -1.23
N ILE A 50 -14.13 22.19 -1.25
CA ILE A 50 -15.45 22.03 -1.88
C ILE A 50 -16.52 22.80 -1.11
N ASN A 51 -16.54 22.73 0.23
CA ASN A 51 -17.54 23.40 1.06
C ASN A 51 -17.36 24.93 1.08
N HIS A 52 -16.16 25.42 0.78
CA HIS A 52 -15.84 26.85 0.73
C HIS A 52 -15.66 27.37 -0.71
N LEU A 53 -16.27 26.69 -1.69
CA LEU A 53 -16.13 27.06 -3.08
C LEU A 53 -16.71 28.45 -3.34
N GLY A 54 -15.86 29.35 -3.84
CA GLY A 54 -16.21 30.76 -4.08
C GLY A 54 -15.88 31.71 -2.93
N HIS A 55 -15.43 31.21 -1.78
CA HIS A 55 -14.94 32.03 -0.68
C HIS A 55 -13.43 32.31 -0.84
N PRO A 56 -12.91 33.44 -0.34
CA PRO A 56 -11.48 33.69 -0.28
C PRO A 56 -10.84 32.74 0.74
N LEU A 57 -9.94 31.90 0.25
CA LEU A 57 -9.15 30.98 1.06
C LEU A 57 -7.73 31.50 1.22
N LYS A 58 -7.22 31.48 2.45
CA LYS A 58 -5.88 31.94 2.78
C LYS A 58 -5.06 30.82 3.40
N ALA A 59 -3.88 30.58 2.85
CA ALA A 59 -2.89 29.71 3.47
C ALA A 59 -2.04 30.53 4.46
N VAL A 60 -2.02 30.11 5.72
CA VAL A 60 -1.33 30.81 6.81
C VAL A 60 -0.28 29.88 7.41
N SER A 61 0.96 30.36 7.47
CA SER A 61 2.10 29.60 8.02
C SER A 61 2.13 29.64 9.54
N SER A 62 2.54 28.54 10.18
CA SER A 62 2.71 28.41 11.63
C SER A 62 3.67 29.44 12.25
N GLU A 63 4.54 30.06 11.45
CA GLU A 63 5.48 31.12 11.89
C GLU A 63 4.81 32.50 12.05
N SER A 64 3.57 32.67 11.59
CA SER A 64 2.85 33.94 11.62
C SER A 64 2.03 34.12 12.90
N LYS A 65 1.87 35.36 13.37
CA LYS A 65 0.97 35.67 14.51
C LYS A 65 -0.49 35.34 14.18
N GLU A 66 -0.87 35.58 12.93
CA GLU A 66 -2.20 35.30 12.39
C GLU A 66 -2.58 33.83 12.55
N TYR A 67 -1.64 32.90 12.43
CA TYR A 67 -1.88 31.48 12.67
C TYR A 67 -2.47 31.21 14.06
N VAL A 68 -1.86 31.80 15.10
CA VAL A 68 -2.30 31.64 16.50
C VAL A 68 -3.63 32.35 16.74
N GLU A 69 -3.88 33.46 16.06
CA GLU A 69 -5.15 34.18 16.14
C GLU A 69 -6.30 33.35 15.54
N ILE A 70 -6.08 32.73 14.38
CA ILE A 70 -7.06 31.86 13.72
C ILE A 70 -7.35 30.62 14.57
N LEU A 71 -6.33 29.96 15.12
CA LEU A 71 -6.54 28.80 16.01
C LEU A 71 -7.37 29.13 17.26
N ARG A 72 -7.39 30.39 17.71
CA ARG A 72 -8.15 30.82 18.89
C ARG A 72 -9.57 31.28 18.57
N ALA A 73 -9.78 31.82 17.36
CA ALA A 73 -11.00 32.54 17.02
C ALA A 73 -11.83 31.87 15.92
N GLY A 74 -11.21 31.05 15.07
CA GLY A 74 -11.87 30.28 14.02
C GLY A 74 -12.40 28.95 14.53
N ALA A 75 -13.39 28.40 13.84
CA ALA A 75 -13.87 27.04 14.07
C ALA A 75 -13.00 26.04 13.31
N HIS A 76 -12.68 24.91 13.94
CA HIS A 76 -11.94 23.84 13.28
C HIS A 76 -12.90 23.02 12.42
N PHE A 77 -12.68 23.01 11.11
CA PHE A 77 -13.53 22.32 10.17
C PHE A 77 -13.51 20.81 10.42
N MET A 78 -14.70 20.23 10.62
CA MET A 78 -14.91 18.80 10.84
C MET A 78 -14.14 18.19 12.02
N GLU A 79 -13.89 18.97 13.08
CA GLU A 79 -13.14 18.53 14.27
C GLU A 79 -13.63 17.18 14.83
N ASP A 80 -14.95 17.02 14.97
CA ASP A 80 -15.59 15.81 15.50
C ASP A 80 -15.41 14.57 14.61
N ASP A 81 -15.14 14.76 13.31
CA ASP A 81 -14.98 13.67 12.34
C ASP A 81 -13.51 13.22 12.17
N ILE A 82 -12.54 14.00 12.66
CA ILE A 82 -11.10 13.71 12.51
C ILE A 82 -10.77 12.33 13.08
N GLU A 83 -11.30 12.00 14.27
CA GLU A 83 -11.04 10.72 14.92
C GLU A 83 -11.58 9.54 14.11
N ASN A 84 -12.79 9.67 13.56
CA ASN A 84 -13.41 8.65 12.74
C ASN A 84 -12.61 8.41 11.45
N LEU A 85 -12.18 9.49 10.79
CA LEU A 85 -11.38 9.41 9.57
C LEU A 85 -9.99 8.78 9.81
N VAL A 86 -9.35 9.08 10.95
CA VAL A 86 -8.09 8.41 11.32
C VAL A 86 -8.33 6.93 11.60
N ALA A 87 -9.39 6.58 12.31
CA ALA A 87 -9.74 5.19 12.59
C ALA A 87 -9.98 4.38 11.30
N GLU A 88 -10.67 4.98 10.32
CA GLU A 88 -10.89 4.38 9.00
C GLU A 88 -9.56 4.20 8.25
N SER A 89 -8.72 5.23 8.19
CA SER A 89 -7.40 5.14 7.54
C SER A 89 -6.51 4.05 8.16
N ILE A 90 -6.53 3.89 9.49
CA ILE A 90 -5.80 2.82 10.17
C ILE A 90 -6.34 1.45 9.77
N LYS A 91 -7.67 1.29 9.70
CA LYS A 91 -8.29 0.03 9.26
C LYS A 91 -7.94 -0.29 7.82
N GLU A 92 -8.00 0.68 6.92
CA GLU A 92 -7.62 0.50 5.51
C GLU A 92 -6.17 0.01 5.38
N LYS A 93 -5.22 0.64 6.09
CA LYS A 93 -3.82 0.17 6.11
C LYS A 93 -3.70 -1.27 6.62
N GLN A 94 -4.50 -1.65 7.63
CA GLN A 94 -4.50 -3.02 8.14
C GLN A 94 -5.09 -4.01 7.13
N TYR A 95 -6.15 -3.63 6.41
CA TYR A 95 -6.71 -4.44 5.33
C TYR A 95 -5.73 -4.59 4.17
N GLU A 96 -5.11 -3.51 3.70
CA GLU A 96 -4.09 -3.56 2.66
C GLU A 96 -2.90 -4.45 3.06
N ALA A 97 -2.42 -4.32 4.30
CA ALA A 97 -1.34 -5.16 4.80
C ALA A 97 -1.73 -6.64 4.84
N ARG A 98 -2.98 -6.93 5.22
CA ARG A 98 -3.52 -8.29 5.24
C ARG A 98 -3.71 -8.85 3.84
N ASP A 99 -4.19 -8.05 2.90
CA ASP A 99 -4.38 -8.47 1.51
C ASP A 99 -3.05 -8.77 0.85
N VAL A 100 -2.03 -7.92 1.06
CA VAL A 100 -0.67 -8.18 0.59
C VAL A 100 -0.09 -9.46 1.20
N ALA A 101 -0.35 -9.73 2.49
CA ALA A 101 0.05 -10.98 3.12
C ALA A 101 -0.65 -12.20 2.50
N MET A 102 -1.96 -12.11 2.26
CA MET A 102 -2.76 -13.16 1.62
C MET A 102 -2.31 -13.43 0.18
N GLU A 103 -2.06 -12.39 -0.62
CA GLU A 103 -1.54 -12.54 -1.98
C GLU A 103 -0.18 -13.26 -2.00
N ARG A 104 0.67 -13.00 -1.00
CA ARG A 104 1.95 -13.71 -0.85
C ARG A 104 1.75 -15.19 -0.53
N GLU A 105 0.87 -15.51 0.41
CA GLU A 105 0.55 -16.90 0.75
C GLU A 105 -0.03 -17.66 -0.45
N LEU A 106 -0.92 -17.02 -1.21
CA LEU A 106 -1.45 -17.57 -2.47
C LEU A 106 -0.34 -17.78 -3.51
N GLY A 107 0.59 -16.82 -3.62
CA GLY A 107 1.77 -16.95 -4.49
C GLY A 107 2.64 -18.15 -4.11
N GLN A 108 2.93 -18.34 -2.82
CA GLN A 108 3.68 -19.49 -2.32
C GLN A 108 2.93 -20.81 -2.58
N LEU A 109 1.61 -20.83 -2.40
CA LEU A 109 0.78 -21.99 -2.73
C LEU A 109 0.88 -22.34 -4.22
N ASN A 110 0.78 -21.34 -5.10
CA ASN A 110 0.90 -21.53 -6.55
C ASN A 110 2.26 -22.12 -6.94
N PHE A 111 3.36 -21.63 -6.33
CA PHE A 111 4.68 -22.20 -6.57
C PHE A 111 4.79 -23.65 -6.10
N ASN A 112 4.22 -23.98 -4.95
CA ASN A 112 4.18 -25.36 -4.45
C ASN A 112 3.39 -26.29 -5.37
N ILE A 113 2.23 -25.84 -5.87
CA ILE A 113 1.42 -26.60 -6.83
C ILE A 113 2.21 -26.85 -8.12
N LEU A 114 2.85 -25.80 -8.66
CA LEU A 114 3.65 -25.91 -9.88
C LEU A 114 4.80 -26.91 -9.70
N LEU A 115 5.47 -26.88 -8.55
CA LEU A 115 6.54 -27.81 -8.22
C LEU A 115 6.04 -29.27 -8.19
N LYS A 116 4.85 -29.51 -7.63
CA LYS A 116 4.23 -30.85 -7.64
C LYS A 116 3.84 -31.31 -9.05
N LEU A 117 3.31 -30.43 -9.89
CA LEU A 117 3.01 -30.76 -11.28
C LEU A 117 4.29 -31.13 -12.06
N PHE A 118 5.39 -30.42 -11.84
CA PHE A 118 6.68 -30.78 -12.45
C PHE A 118 7.24 -32.11 -11.93
N GLU A 119 7.11 -32.40 -10.63
CA GLU A 119 7.48 -33.70 -10.07
C GLU A 119 6.68 -34.85 -10.71
N GLU A 120 5.36 -34.67 -10.87
CA GLU A 120 4.49 -35.65 -11.51
C GLU A 120 4.85 -35.86 -12.98
N GLU A 121 5.08 -34.79 -13.73
CA GLU A 121 5.44 -34.85 -15.15
C GLU A 121 6.82 -35.49 -15.35
N ALA A 122 7.83 -35.14 -14.56
CA ALA A 122 9.15 -35.77 -14.61
C ALA A 122 9.07 -37.28 -14.31
N ASN A 123 8.30 -37.65 -13.29
CA ASN A 123 8.06 -39.06 -12.94
C ASN A 123 7.28 -39.82 -14.01
N SER A 124 6.38 -39.13 -14.73
CA SER A 124 5.64 -39.69 -15.86
C SER A 124 6.58 -39.98 -17.03
N LEU A 125 7.40 -38.98 -17.43
CA LEU A 125 8.38 -39.11 -18.51
C LEU A 125 9.38 -40.23 -18.26
N ALA A 126 9.87 -40.38 -17.02
CA ALA A 126 10.82 -41.42 -16.64
C ALA A 126 10.25 -42.85 -16.78
N LYS A 127 8.92 -43.01 -16.81
CA LYS A 127 8.25 -44.32 -16.92
C LYS A 127 7.84 -44.68 -18.35
N ILE A 128 8.01 -43.78 -19.32
CA ILE A 128 7.64 -44.02 -20.72
C ILE A 128 8.65 -44.99 -21.36
N ALA A 129 8.16 -46.10 -21.90
CA ALA A 129 8.98 -47.03 -22.67
C ALA A 129 9.33 -46.42 -24.05
N THR A 130 10.59 -46.53 -24.47
CA THR A 130 11.08 -45.98 -25.74
C THR A 130 11.42 -47.07 -26.73
N ALA A 131 10.98 -46.94 -27.99
CA ALA A 131 11.24 -47.92 -29.04
C ALA A 131 12.57 -47.65 -29.76
N THR A 132 13.02 -46.39 -29.80
CA THR A 132 14.24 -45.98 -30.50
C THR A 132 15.19 -45.17 -29.63
N SER A 133 16.48 -45.17 -29.99
CA SER A 133 17.51 -44.36 -29.32
C SER A 133 17.24 -42.86 -29.40
N ALA A 134 16.68 -42.38 -30.53
CA ALA A 134 16.31 -40.98 -30.72
C ALA A 134 15.16 -40.55 -29.78
N GLU A 135 14.14 -41.39 -29.58
CA GLU A 135 13.06 -41.12 -28.62
C GLU A 135 13.58 -41.11 -27.18
N SER A 136 14.49 -42.03 -26.84
CA SER A 136 15.14 -42.07 -25.53
C SER A 136 15.90 -40.78 -25.22
N GLN A 137 16.71 -40.29 -26.16
CA GLN A 137 17.43 -39.02 -25.99
C GLN A 137 16.50 -37.81 -25.90
N PHE A 138 15.41 -37.79 -26.67
CA PHE A 138 14.43 -36.70 -26.63
C PHE A 138 13.69 -36.63 -25.28
N LEU A 139 13.24 -37.78 -24.75
CA LEU A 139 12.57 -37.83 -23.45
C LEU A 139 13.52 -37.48 -22.31
N LEU A 140 14.78 -37.94 -22.35
CA LEU A 140 15.81 -37.52 -21.40
C LEU A 140 16.03 -36.00 -21.42
N GLY A 141 16.09 -35.39 -22.62
CA GLY A 141 16.22 -33.93 -22.74
C GLY A 141 15.04 -33.17 -22.14
N LYS A 142 13.82 -33.69 -22.28
CA LYS A 142 12.62 -33.12 -21.64
C LYS A 142 12.67 -33.26 -20.12
N GLU A 143 13.01 -34.45 -19.61
CA GLU A 143 13.12 -34.71 -18.19
C GLU A 143 14.15 -33.78 -17.52
N GLU A 144 15.34 -33.64 -18.12
CA GLU A 144 16.38 -32.72 -17.64
C GLU A 144 15.94 -31.25 -17.72
N GLY A 145 15.16 -30.88 -18.74
CA GLY A 145 14.55 -29.55 -18.83
C GLY A 145 13.60 -29.27 -17.66
N ILE A 146 12.77 -30.24 -17.28
CA ILE A 146 11.84 -30.12 -16.14
C ILE A 146 12.60 -30.06 -14.82
N LYS A 147 13.61 -30.92 -14.61
CA LYS A 147 14.46 -30.88 -13.41
C LYS A 147 15.12 -29.52 -13.24
N LYS A 148 15.69 -28.97 -14.32
CA LYS A 148 16.31 -27.64 -14.29
C LYS A 148 15.30 -26.53 -13.99
N ALA A 149 14.08 -26.63 -14.53
CA ALA A 149 13.00 -25.70 -14.20
C ALA A 149 12.60 -25.78 -12.72
N MET A 150 12.53 -26.99 -12.16
CA MET A 150 12.28 -27.19 -10.72
C MET A 150 13.38 -26.60 -9.85
N ASP A 151 14.65 -26.74 -10.22
CA ASP A 151 15.78 -26.15 -9.46
C ASP A 151 15.72 -24.62 -9.46
N ILE A 152 15.40 -24.01 -10.60
CA ILE A 152 15.19 -22.56 -10.70
C ILE A 152 14.00 -22.13 -9.82
N LEU A 153 12.92 -22.90 -9.83
CA LEU A 153 11.73 -22.62 -9.03
C LEU A 153 12.04 -22.67 -7.52
N LYS A 154 12.81 -23.67 -7.08
CA LYS A 154 13.26 -23.80 -5.68
C LYS A 154 14.14 -22.63 -5.26
N ASP A 155 15.11 -22.25 -6.08
CA ASP A 155 15.97 -21.08 -5.81
C ASP A 155 15.14 -19.78 -5.71
N LEU A 156 14.13 -19.60 -6.59
CA LEU A 156 13.22 -18.46 -6.52
C LEU A 156 12.38 -18.46 -5.23
N MET A 157 11.89 -19.62 -4.81
CA MET A 157 11.14 -19.76 -3.56
C MET A 157 12.02 -19.47 -2.34
N GLU A 158 13.25 -19.98 -2.30
CA GLU A 158 14.20 -19.73 -1.22
C GLU A 158 14.56 -18.24 -1.10
N ARG A 159 14.86 -17.59 -2.24
CA ARG A 159 15.15 -16.14 -2.26
C ARG A 159 13.96 -15.31 -1.84
N THR A 160 12.76 -15.69 -2.29
CA THR A 160 11.52 -15.01 -1.91
C THR A 160 11.27 -15.16 -0.41
N ASN A 161 11.45 -16.36 0.14
CA ASN A 161 11.32 -16.57 1.58
C ASN A 161 12.36 -15.76 2.36
N ALA A 162 13.63 -15.74 1.95
CA ALA A 162 14.67 -14.98 2.64
C ALA A 162 14.48 -13.46 2.61
N LEU A 163 13.81 -12.92 1.59
CA LEU A 163 13.51 -11.48 1.48
C LEU A 163 12.29 -11.05 2.31
N TYR A 164 11.41 -11.99 2.66
CA TYR A 164 10.11 -11.70 3.28
C TYR A 164 9.85 -12.47 4.59
N SER A 165 10.85 -13.20 5.12
CA SER A 165 10.85 -13.87 6.44
C SER A 165 11.32 -12.96 7.56
#